data_AF-A0A152A7I6-F1
#
_entry.id   AF-A0A152A7I6-F1
#
_cell.length_a   1.000
_cell.length_b   1.000
_cell.length_c   1.000
_cell.angle_alpha   90.00
_cell.angle_beta   90.00
_cell.angle_gamma   90.00
#
_symmetry.space_group_name_H-M   'P 1'
#
loop_
_entity.id
_entity.type
_entity.pdbx_description
1 polymer ?
#
loop_
_entity_poly.entity_id
_entity_poly.type
_entity_poly.pdbx_seq_one_letter_code
_entity_poly.pdbx_strand_id
1 'polypeptide(L)'
;MVISVSIWSRRNNNNNNTFQALMLFYRRGFPGTNPEQIISFGTAPLHLDTRNTINGWTLNANQISGFGITVSGNPTPACNQAGMAQYTLQIPSSDLFNGVPGGVPVGIPVTIPLDLFDLQTRLNDIPHF
;
A
#
# COMPACT_ATOMS: atom_id res chain seq x y z
N MET A 1 0.84 -15.17 3.92
CA MET A 1 0.60 -13.73 3.70
C MET A 1 1.38 -13.33 2.47
N VAL A 2 0.87 -12.41 1.67
CA VAL A 2 1.55 -11.88 0.48
C VAL A 2 1.37 -10.36 0.47
N ILE A 3 2.46 -9.63 0.29
CA ILE A 3 2.44 -8.20 -0.02
C ILE A 3 2.83 -8.08 -1.48
N SER A 4 1.95 -7.46 -2.28
CA SER A 4 2.26 -7.10 -3.66
C SER A 4 2.43 -5.59 -3.74
N VAL A 5 3.52 -5.15 -4.36
CA VAL A 5 3.80 -3.74 -4.59
C VAL A 5 3.99 -3.53 -6.09
N SER A 6 3.14 -2.71 -6.67
CA SER A 6 3.24 -2.28 -8.06
C SER A 6 3.73 -0.85 -8.12
N ILE A 7 4.81 -0.62 -8.85
CA ILE A 7 5.42 0.69 -9.07
C ILE A 7 5.47 0.91 -10.57
N TRP A 8 4.89 2.01 -11.04
CA TRP A 8 4.89 2.35 -12.45
C TRP A 8 5.99 3.34 -12.79
N SER A 9 6.38 3.35 -14.07
CA SER A 9 7.29 4.35 -14.61
C SER A 9 6.84 5.76 -14.27
N ARG A 10 7.81 6.65 -14.02
CA ARG A 10 7.52 8.04 -13.70
C ARG A 10 6.84 8.71 -14.88
N ARG A 11 5.80 9.49 -14.59
CA ARG A 11 5.17 10.41 -15.55
C ARG A 11 5.99 11.69 -15.53
N ASN A 12 6.61 12.03 -16.66
CA ASN A 12 7.21 13.34 -16.84
C ASN A 12 6.11 14.30 -17.28
N ASN A 13 5.41 14.91 -16.32
CA ASN A 13 4.43 15.95 -16.61
C ASN A 13 4.94 17.26 -16.00
N ASN A 14 5.30 18.22 -16.85
CA ASN A 14 5.77 19.56 -16.47
C ASN A 14 6.88 19.57 -15.40
N ASN A 15 7.96 18.79 -15.58
CA ASN A 15 9.11 18.68 -14.66
C ASN A 15 8.82 18.08 -13.28
N ASN A 16 7.57 17.70 -12.98
CA ASN A 16 7.25 16.95 -11.78
C ASN A 16 7.37 15.45 -12.09
N ASN A 17 8.45 14.85 -11.62
CA ASN A 17 8.71 13.42 -11.70
C ASN A 17 7.79 12.63 -10.76
N THR A 18 6.51 12.60 -11.11
CA THR A 18 5.48 11.89 -10.34
C THR A 18 5.40 10.43 -10.75
N PHE A 19 4.95 9.56 -9.86
CA PHE A 19 4.76 8.15 -10.17
C PHE A 19 3.54 7.58 -9.45
N GLN A 20 3.03 6.50 -10.01
CA GLN A 20 1.97 5.73 -9.38
C GLN A 20 2.62 4.62 -8.56
N ALA A 21 2.04 4.32 -7.41
CA ALA A 21 2.40 3.14 -6.65
C ALA A 21 1.19 2.60 -5.91
N LEU A 22 1.08 1.29 -5.85
CA LEU A 22 -0.05 0.56 -5.29
C LEU A 22 0.47 -0.60 -4.44
N MET A 23 0.00 -0.70 -3.22
CA MET A 23 0.23 -1.83 -2.34
C MET A 23 -1.05 -2.63 -2.21
N LEU A 24 -0.95 -3.95 -2.34
CA LEU A 24 -2.02 -4.91 -2.08
C LEU A 24 -1.55 -5.88 -1.00
N PHE A 25 -2.30 -5.95 0.09
CA PHE A 25 -2.03 -6.84 1.21
C PHE A 25 -2.99 -8.02 1.22
N TYR A 26 -2.46 -9.23 1.07
CA TYR A 26 -3.24 -10.47 1.13
C TYR A 26 -2.84 -11.26 2.36
N ARG A 27 -3.76 -11.35 3.32
CA ARG A 27 -3.57 -12.12 4.54
C ARG A 27 -4.19 -13.49 4.43
N ARG A 28 -3.52 -14.49 5.02
CA ARG A 28 -4.06 -15.86 5.06
C ARG A 28 -5.27 -15.87 6.01
N GLY A 29 -6.38 -16.46 5.56
CA GLY A 29 -7.61 -16.51 6.35
C GLY A 29 -8.49 -15.26 6.26
N PHE A 30 -8.08 -14.23 5.51
CA PHE A 30 -8.98 -13.14 5.15
C PHE A 30 -10.04 -13.67 4.16
N PRO A 31 -11.33 -13.42 4.40
CA PRO A 31 -12.39 -13.94 3.55
C PRO A 31 -12.41 -13.25 2.19
N GLY A 32 -12.42 -14.06 1.12
CA GLY A 32 -12.54 -13.59 -0.25
C GLY A 32 -11.26 -13.70 -1.07
N THR A 33 -11.36 -13.40 -2.36
CA THR A 33 -10.24 -13.36 -3.31
C THR A 33 -9.54 -12.00 -3.36
N ASN A 34 -10.08 -11.01 -2.65
CA ASN A 34 -9.64 -9.63 -2.69
C ASN A 34 -8.61 -9.34 -1.59
N PRO A 35 -7.71 -8.37 -1.78
CA PRO A 35 -6.78 -7.94 -0.74
C PRO A 35 -7.51 -7.43 0.51
N GLU A 36 -6.94 -7.69 1.68
CA GLU A 36 -7.40 -7.11 2.96
C GLU A 36 -7.20 -5.58 2.98
N GLN A 37 -6.08 -5.11 2.42
CA GLN A 37 -5.81 -3.68 2.25
C GLN A 37 -5.23 -3.36 0.88
N ILE A 38 -5.67 -2.23 0.33
CA ILE A 38 -5.31 -1.67 -0.96
C ILE A 38 -4.96 -0.21 -0.72
N ILE A 39 -3.71 0.16 -0.95
CA ILE A 39 -3.24 1.51 -0.65
C ILE A 39 -2.51 2.08 -1.87
N SER A 40 -3.08 3.13 -2.46
CA SER A 40 -2.41 3.93 -3.48
C SER A 40 -1.47 4.94 -2.79
N PHE A 41 -0.16 4.79 -2.93
CA PHE A 41 0.82 5.58 -2.16
C PHE A 41 1.84 6.31 -3.03
N GLY A 42 1.63 6.36 -4.34
CA GLY A 42 2.46 7.16 -5.24
C GLY A 42 2.24 8.66 -5.09
N THR A 43 3.05 9.44 -5.81
CA THR A 43 2.91 10.90 -5.93
C THR A 43 1.99 11.32 -7.09
N ALA A 44 1.45 10.37 -7.84
CA ALA A 44 0.41 10.54 -8.86
C ALA A 44 -0.79 9.61 -8.59
N PRO A 45 -2.02 10.02 -8.93
CA PRO A 45 -3.18 9.15 -8.87
C PRO A 45 -3.04 7.99 -9.87
N LEU A 46 -3.56 6.82 -9.48
CA LEU A 46 -3.63 5.63 -10.32
C LEU A 46 -4.33 5.90 -11.65
N HIS A 47 -3.92 5.19 -12.70
CA HIS A 47 -4.56 5.23 -14.01
C HIS A 47 -6.05 4.89 -13.90
N LEU A 48 -6.86 5.45 -14.80
CA LEU A 48 -8.31 5.23 -14.77
C LEU A 48 -8.65 3.74 -14.85
N ASP A 49 -7.98 2.98 -15.71
CA ASP A 49 -8.22 1.55 -15.85
C ASP A 49 -7.92 0.78 -14.57
N THR A 50 -6.81 1.07 -13.90
CA THR A 50 -6.47 0.44 -12.60
C THR A 50 -7.53 0.76 -11.56
N ARG A 51 -8.00 2.01 -11.49
CA ARG A 51 -9.10 2.39 -10.58
C ARG A 51 -10.39 1.66 -10.92
N ASN A 52 -10.73 1.55 -12.21
CA ASN A 52 -11.93 0.83 -12.66
C ASN A 52 -11.85 -0.67 -12.34
N THR A 53 -10.68 -1.30 -12.50
CA THR A 53 -10.47 -2.69 -12.11
C THR A 53 -10.69 -2.88 -10.61
N ILE A 54 -10.12 -2.04 -9.76
CA ILE A 54 -10.28 -2.12 -8.30
C ILE A 54 -11.75 -1.84 -7.90
N ASN A 55 -12.40 -0.87 -8.54
CA ASN A 55 -13.83 -0.57 -8.31
C ASN A 55 -14.77 -1.72 -8.74
N GLY A 56 -14.33 -2.58 -9.65
CA GLY A 56 -15.05 -3.80 -10.03
C GLY A 56 -14.96 -4.92 -8.99
N TRP A 57 -14.09 -4.78 -7.98
CA TRP A 57 -13.99 -5.75 -6.90
C TRP A 57 -15.07 -5.49 -5.84
N THR A 58 -15.65 -6.55 -5.29
CA THR A 58 -16.52 -6.47 -4.11
C THR A 58 -15.66 -6.17 -2.88
N LEU A 59 -15.47 -4.88 -2.58
CA LEU A 59 -14.66 -4.38 -1.48
C LEU A 59 -15.54 -3.74 -0.41
N ASN A 60 -15.17 -3.95 0.85
CA ASN A 60 -15.64 -3.13 1.95
C ASN A 60 -14.98 -1.75 1.90
N ALA A 61 -15.67 -0.71 2.39
CA ALA A 61 -15.18 0.67 2.36
C ALA A 61 -13.78 0.86 2.99
N ASN A 62 -13.42 0.01 3.95
CA ASN A 62 -12.15 0.09 4.68
C ASN A 62 -10.99 -0.66 4.01
N GLN A 63 -11.23 -1.35 2.89
CA GLN A 63 -10.20 -2.12 2.19
C GLN A 63 -9.38 -1.28 1.23
N ILE A 64 -9.87 -0.11 0.80
CA ILE A 64 -9.18 0.74 -0.19
C ILE A 64 -8.97 2.15 0.35
N SER A 65 -7.77 2.68 0.15
CA SER A 65 -7.45 4.07 0.48
C SER A 65 -6.25 4.57 -0.35
N GLY A 66 -5.91 5.84 -0.16
CA GLY A 66 -4.66 6.40 -0.67
C GLY A 66 -4.83 7.31 -1.89
N PHE A 67 -3.74 7.95 -2.31
CA PHE A 67 -3.78 9.07 -3.23
C PHE A 67 -4.58 8.78 -4.53
N GLY A 68 -5.56 9.64 -4.81
CA GLY A 68 -6.46 9.51 -5.97
C GLY A 68 -7.65 8.56 -5.75
N ILE A 69 -7.84 8.04 -4.54
CA ILE A 69 -9.00 7.24 -4.13
C ILE A 69 -9.97 8.09 -3.31
N THR A 70 -11.26 7.89 -3.56
CA THR A 70 -12.38 8.45 -2.80
C THR A 70 -13.07 7.33 -2.03
N VAL A 71 -13.21 7.47 -0.72
CA VAL A 71 -13.91 6.51 0.15
C VAL A 71 -15.16 7.18 0.69
N SER A 72 -16.33 6.58 0.44
CA SER A 72 -17.64 7.12 0.88
C SER A 72 -17.86 8.59 0.48
N GLY A 73 -17.41 8.98 -0.73
CA GLY A 73 -17.54 10.35 -1.24
C GLY A 73 -16.43 11.32 -0.79
N ASN A 74 -15.53 10.91 0.11
CA ASN A 74 -14.44 11.77 0.60
C ASN A 74 -13.11 11.39 -0.05
N PRO A 75 -12.37 12.35 -0.64
CA PRO A 75 -11.04 12.08 -1.16
C PRO A 75 -10.10 11.74 0.00
N THR A 76 -9.30 10.70 -0.18
CA THR A 76 -8.24 10.37 0.77
C THR A 76 -7.05 11.31 0.55
N PRO A 77 -6.39 11.79 1.63
CA PRO A 77 -5.26 12.72 1.50
C PRO A 77 -4.05 12.01 0.87
N ALA A 78 -3.16 12.77 0.21
CA ALA A 78 -1.93 12.23 -0.35
C ALA A 78 -0.96 11.70 0.73
N CYS A 79 -0.10 10.75 0.36
CA CYS A 79 0.99 10.27 1.21
C CYS A 79 2.13 11.29 1.19
N ASN A 80 2.21 12.15 2.19
CA ASN A 80 3.11 13.31 2.19
C ASN A 80 3.93 13.49 3.48
N GLN A 81 3.78 12.61 4.46
CA GLN A 81 4.58 12.61 5.69
C GLN A 81 4.69 11.18 6.25
N ALA A 82 5.77 10.91 6.96
CA ALA A 82 5.97 9.66 7.68
C ALA A 82 4.96 9.49 8.82
N GLY A 83 4.64 8.25 9.17
CA GLY A 83 3.78 7.90 10.29
C GLY A 83 2.29 8.14 10.07
N MET A 84 1.85 8.47 8.84
CA MET A 84 0.42 8.55 8.53
C MET A 84 -0.20 7.16 8.68
N ALA A 85 -1.16 7.03 9.60
CA ALA A 85 -1.78 5.74 9.92
C ALA A 85 -2.36 5.02 8.68
N GLN A 86 -2.99 5.77 7.76
CA GLN A 86 -3.55 5.21 6.52
C GLN A 86 -2.50 4.72 5.51
N TYR A 87 -1.25 5.12 5.66
CA TYR A 87 -0.13 4.73 4.81
C TYR A 87 0.86 3.82 5.55
N THR A 88 0.52 3.37 6.76
CA THR A 88 1.33 2.44 7.53
C THR A 88 0.61 1.09 7.60
N LEU A 89 1.16 0.08 6.93
CA LEU A 89 0.67 -1.29 7.01
C LEU A 89 1.15 -1.92 8.33
N GLN A 90 0.23 -2.34 9.18
CA GLN A 90 0.55 -3.05 10.41
C GLN A 90 0.62 -4.56 10.13
N ILE A 91 1.83 -5.07 9.91
CA ILE A 91 2.04 -6.48 9.57
C ILE A 91 2.09 -7.30 10.87
N PRO A 92 1.19 -8.27 11.10
CA PRO A 92 1.27 -9.12 12.28
C PRO A 92 2.55 -9.96 12.26
N SER A 93 3.34 -9.93 13.33
CA SER A 93 4.57 -10.72 13.41
C SER A 93 4.29 -12.23 13.34
N SER A 94 3.16 -12.69 13.89
CA SER A 94 2.69 -14.08 13.75
C SER A 94 2.56 -14.52 12.29
N ASP A 95 2.20 -13.61 11.39
CA ASP A 95 2.00 -13.92 9.98
C ASP A 95 3.33 -13.96 9.22
N LEU A 96 4.30 -13.14 9.63
CA LEU A 96 5.67 -13.12 9.09
C LEU A 96 6.45 -14.37 9.49
N PHE A 97 6.33 -14.80 10.74
CA PHE A 97 7.02 -15.98 11.29
C PHE A 97 6.20 -17.27 11.19
N ASN A 98 5.09 -17.26 10.45
CA ASN A 98 4.26 -18.45 10.28
C ASN A 98 5.04 -19.57 9.58
N GLY A 99 5.18 -20.71 10.25
CA GLY A 99 5.96 -21.87 9.77
C GLY A 99 7.45 -21.85 10.13
N VAL A 100 7.93 -20.79 10.81
CA VAL A 100 9.29 -20.76 11.36
C VAL A 100 9.34 -21.63 12.63
N PRO A 101 10.25 -22.62 12.72
CA PRO A 101 10.44 -23.39 13.95
C PRO A 101 10.78 -22.47 15.13
N GLY A 102 10.06 -22.61 16.24
CA GLY A 102 10.17 -21.72 17.42
C GLY A 102 9.27 -20.49 17.39
N GLY A 103 8.54 -20.25 16.29
CA GLY A 103 7.54 -19.18 16.20
C GLY A 103 8.14 -17.77 16.15
N VAL A 104 7.41 -16.81 16.71
CA VAL A 104 7.87 -15.41 16.80
C VAL A 104 8.95 -15.30 17.89
N PRO A 105 10.16 -14.79 17.59
CA PRO A 105 11.22 -14.62 18.58
C PRO A 105 10.83 -13.68 19.73
N VAL A 106 11.40 -13.90 20.91
CA VAL A 106 11.20 -13.04 22.08
C VAL A 106 11.71 -11.63 21.78
N GLY A 107 10.92 -10.61 22.14
CA GLY A 107 11.26 -9.20 21.94
C GLY A 107 10.81 -8.62 20.59
N ILE A 108 10.25 -9.42 19.69
CA ILE A 108 9.63 -8.92 18.47
C ILE A 108 8.24 -8.34 18.79
N PRO A 109 7.92 -7.12 18.31
CA PRO A 109 6.60 -6.53 18.47
C PRO A 109 5.46 -7.40 17.88
N VAL A 110 4.25 -7.23 18.38
CA VAL A 110 3.05 -7.92 17.87
C VAL A 110 2.76 -7.53 16.41
N THR A 111 3.03 -6.28 16.05
CA THR A 111 2.95 -5.78 14.67
C THR A 111 4.23 -5.08 14.27
N ILE A 112 4.63 -5.27 13.02
CA ILE A 112 5.76 -4.60 12.39
C ILE A 112 5.18 -3.56 11.43
N PRO A 113 5.38 -2.25 11.68
CA PRO A 113 4.88 -1.21 10.78
C PRO A 113 5.72 -1.15 9.50
N LEU A 114 5.07 -1.18 8.36
CA LEU A 114 5.65 -0.82 7.07
C LEU A 114 5.08 0.53 6.64
N ASP A 115 5.90 1.58 6.72
CA ASP A 115 5.53 2.92 6.28
C ASP A 115 5.72 3.06 4.76
N LEU A 116 4.63 3.28 4.04
CA LEU A 116 4.65 3.46 2.60
C LEU A 116 5.21 4.83 2.18
N PHE A 117 5.27 5.81 3.09
CA PHE A 117 5.94 7.08 2.83
C PHE A 117 7.46 6.90 2.70
N ASP A 118 8.06 6.07 3.54
CA ASP A 118 9.49 5.75 3.45
C ASP A 118 9.81 5.06 2.12
N LEU A 119 8.94 4.14 1.70
CA LEU A 119 9.06 3.49 0.40
C LEU A 119 8.88 4.49 -0.75
N GLN A 120 7.89 5.38 -0.67
CA GLN A 120 7.66 6.43 -1.66
C GLN A 120 8.89 7.35 -1.79
N THR A 121 9.46 7.77 -0.67
CA THR A 121 10.65 8.64 -0.62
C THR A 121 11.85 7.96 -1.26
N ARG A 122 12.12 6.70 -0.89
CA ARG A 122 13.21 5.91 -1.51
C ARG A 122 13.03 5.77 -3.01
N LEU A 123 11.79 5.60 -3.50
CA LEU A 123 11.51 5.53 -4.94
C LEU A 123 11.71 6.86 -5.65
N ASN A 124 11.43 7.99 -4.99
CA ASN A 124 11.69 9.33 -5.49
C ASN A 124 13.19 9.64 -5.60
N ASP A 125 14.01 9.07 -4.72
CA ASP A 125 15.46 9.31 -4.67
C ASP A 125 16.27 8.45 -5.67
N ILE A 126 15.65 7.46 -6.32
CA ILE A 126 16.34 6.64 -7.33
C ILE A 126 16.78 7.54 -8.52
N PRO A 127 18.08 7.55 -8.87
CA PRO A 127 18.61 8.35 -9.97
C PRO A 127 17.94 8.03 -11.31
N HIS A 128 17.84 9.06 -12.14
CA HIS A 128 17.38 8.93 -13.52
C HIS A 128 18.56 8.49 -14.40
N PHE A 129 18.42 7.39 -15.12
CA PHE A 129 19.36 6.93 -16.15
C PHE A 129 18.81 7.26 -17.54
#